data_AF-A0A167QME8-F1
#
_entry.id   AF-A0A167QME8-F1
#
_cell.length_a   1.000
_cell.length_b   1.000
_cell.length_c   1.000
_cell.angle_alpha   90.00
_cell.angle_beta   90.00
_cell.angle_gamma   90.00
#
_symmetry.space_group_name_H-M   'P 1'
#
loop_
_entity.id
_entity.type
_entity.pdbx_description
1 polymer ?
#
loop_
_entity_poly.entity_id
_entity_poly.type
_entity_poly.pdbx_seq_one_letter_code
_entity_poly.pdbx_strand_id
1 'polypeptide(L)'
;MTENKGSARDYVESYVKESQPDVDGYLSEQQPQYDPTKAPTQASSSSSKPNTSPAPTPSQQFKLHLPTVNPIQTNETPKDEQKLKDQNNPKIEWAVRDFMDQKREIHETALENCADLHEELFTCFKDGSWWDKAKMCEDQKQRFWTCYHQQKKFLKAVNYKGAGTTPEENDINLYKAMRLRPEDAEKSE
;
A
#
# COMPACT_ATOMS: atom_id res chain seq x y z
N MET A 1 -7.43 45.01 24.21
CA MET A 1 -7.16 44.40 22.89
C MET A 1 -6.88 42.94 23.14
N THR A 2 -7.86 42.07 22.90
CA THR A 2 -7.77 40.62 23.15
C THR A 2 -7.09 39.95 21.98
N GLU A 3 -5.91 39.35 22.22
CA GLU A 3 -5.16 38.56 21.24
C GLU A 3 -5.96 37.34 20.82
N ASN A 4 -6.27 37.26 19.52
CA ASN A 4 -6.92 36.14 18.88
C ASN A 4 -5.89 35.00 18.79
N LYS A 5 -5.98 34.01 19.68
CA LYS A 5 -5.17 32.79 19.58
C LYS A 5 -5.65 32.03 18.34
N GLY A 6 -4.80 32.01 17.31
CA GLY A 6 -5.05 31.26 16.07
C GLY A 6 -5.51 29.85 16.39
N SER A 7 -6.59 29.43 15.74
CA SER A 7 -7.18 28.12 15.94
C SER A 7 -6.18 27.05 15.51
N ALA A 8 -6.26 25.84 16.09
CA ALA A 8 -5.49 24.69 15.59
C ALA A 8 -5.67 24.48 14.07
N ARG A 9 -6.82 24.93 13.55
CA ARG A 9 -7.11 24.98 12.11
C ARG A 9 -6.14 25.89 11.34
N ASP A 10 -5.84 27.07 11.87
CA ASP A 10 -4.96 28.04 11.20
C ASP A 10 -3.52 27.52 11.12
N TYR A 11 -3.07 26.79 12.16
CA TYR A 11 -1.77 26.14 12.17
C TYR A 11 -1.65 25.00 11.15
N VAL A 12 -2.71 24.19 11.02
CA VAL A 12 -2.76 23.12 10.01
C VAL A 12 -2.80 23.72 8.60
N GLU A 13 -3.60 24.75 8.38
CA GLU A 13 -3.69 25.43 7.07
C GLU A 13 -2.36 26.11 6.69
N SER A 14 -1.64 26.74 7.64
CA SER A 14 -0.32 27.31 7.35
C SER A 14 0.73 26.25 7.02
N TYR A 15 0.74 25.13 7.74
CA TYR A 15 1.72 24.06 7.53
C TYR A 15 1.52 23.36 6.17
N VAL A 16 0.27 23.11 5.78
CA VAL A 16 -0.05 22.52 4.47
C VAL A 16 0.36 23.48 3.34
N LYS A 17 0.09 24.77 3.50
CA LYS A 17 0.45 25.81 2.53
C LYS A 17 1.97 25.98 2.36
N GLU A 18 2.72 25.85 3.44
CA GLU A 18 4.19 25.98 3.42
C GLU A 18 4.88 24.71 2.89
N SER A 19 4.26 23.54 3.07
CA SER A 19 4.83 22.24 2.65
C SER A 19 4.67 21.96 1.14
N GLN A 20 3.80 22.69 0.43
CA GLN A 20 3.49 22.40 -0.97
C GLN A 20 3.23 23.67 -1.79
N PRO A 21 4.27 24.43 -2.18
CA PRO A 21 4.09 25.71 -2.89
C PRO A 21 3.57 25.58 -4.35
N ASP A 22 3.55 24.38 -4.94
CA ASP A 22 3.28 24.18 -6.38
C ASP A 22 2.23 23.08 -6.69
N VAL A 23 1.62 22.49 -5.66
CA VAL A 23 0.61 21.44 -5.89
C VAL A 23 -0.72 22.02 -6.35
N ASP A 24 -1.11 23.18 -5.83
CA ASP A 24 -2.39 23.80 -6.16
C ASP A 24 -2.42 24.29 -7.62
N GLY A 25 -1.28 24.77 -8.13
CA GLY A 25 -1.10 25.10 -9.55
C GLY A 25 -1.24 23.86 -10.43
N TYR A 26 -0.50 22.80 -10.08
CA TYR A 26 -0.54 21.53 -10.82
C TYR A 26 -1.92 20.87 -10.82
N LEU A 27 -2.63 20.85 -9.68
CA LEU A 27 -3.98 20.28 -9.58
C LEU A 27 -4.99 21.08 -10.41
N SER A 28 -4.87 22.41 -10.42
CA SER A 28 -5.76 23.28 -11.20
C SER A 28 -5.56 23.12 -12.70
N GLU A 29 -4.34 22.82 -13.14
CA GLU A 29 -4.00 22.67 -14.57
C GLU A 29 -4.37 21.29 -15.13
N GLN A 30 -4.31 20.24 -14.31
CA GLN A 30 -4.61 18.86 -14.71
C GLN A 30 -6.08 18.47 -14.53
N GLN A 31 -6.89 19.27 -13.82
CA GLN A 31 -8.30 18.97 -13.61
C GLN A 31 -9.18 19.55 -14.73
N PRO A 32 -9.94 18.71 -15.47
CA PRO A 32 -10.92 19.21 -16.41
C PRO A 32 -12.05 19.93 -15.65
N GLN A 33 -12.30 21.19 -15.97
CA GLN A 33 -13.44 21.96 -15.47
C GLN A 33 -14.75 21.32 -15.94
N TYR A 34 -15.49 20.75 -14.99
CA TYR A 34 -16.84 20.25 -15.22
C TYR A 34 -17.81 21.42 -15.28
N ASP A 35 -18.33 21.71 -16.48
CA ASP A 35 -19.39 22.69 -16.69
C ASP A 35 -20.76 21.96 -16.66
N PRO A 36 -21.57 22.12 -15.59
CA PRO A 36 -22.87 21.47 -15.46
C PRO A 36 -23.91 21.96 -16.48
N THR A 37 -23.60 23.00 -17.26
CA THR A 37 -24.49 23.57 -18.29
C THR A 37 -24.26 22.98 -19.68
N LYS A 38 -23.19 22.20 -19.89
CA LYS A 38 -22.94 21.49 -21.15
C LYS A 38 -23.62 20.12 -21.13
N ALA A 39 -24.77 20.02 -21.82
CA ALA A 39 -25.40 18.72 -22.08
C ALA A 39 -24.46 17.81 -22.90
N PRO A 40 -24.36 16.50 -22.60
CA PRO A 40 -23.56 15.58 -23.38
C PRO A 40 -24.22 15.36 -24.76
N THR A 41 -23.48 15.64 -25.83
CA THR A 41 -23.90 15.36 -27.19
C THR A 41 -24.09 13.85 -27.36
N GLN A 42 -25.34 13.45 -27.59
CA GLN A 42 -25.76 12.08 -27.87
C GLN A 42 -25.10 11.58 -29.17
N ALA A 43 -24.44 10.42 -29.10
CA ALA A 43 -24.25 9.57 -30.26
C ALA A 43 -25.58 8.85 -30.54
N SER A 44 -26.16 9.12 -31.71
CA SER A 44 -27.40 8.49 -32.20
C SER A 44 -27.12 7.10 -32.77
N SER A 45 -27.84 6.09 -32.29
CA SER A 45 -28.45 5.05 -33.14
C SER A 45 -29.50 4.23 -32.39
N SER A 46 -30.76 4.57 -32.70
CA SER A 46 -31.98 3.76 -32.83
C SER A 46 -32.11 2.37 -32.16
N SER A 47 -33.23 2.26 -31.44
CA SER A 47 -33.78 1.11 -30.72
C SER A 47 -34.52 0.07 -31.59
N SER A 48 -34.65 -1.15 -31.07
CA SER A 48 -35.87 -2.00 -31.15
C SER A 48 -35.94 -2.93 -29.91
N LYS A 49 -37.06 -2.85 -29.18
CA LYS A 49 -37.47 -3.65 -27.98
C LYS A 49 -38.44 -4.80 -28.42
N PRO A 50 -39.09 -5.64 -27.55
CA PRO A 50 -39.02 -5.82 -26.08
C PRO A 50 -39.03 -7.31 -25.58
N ASN A 51 -38.78 -7.52 -24.28
CA ASN A 51 -39.41 -8.48 -23.32
C ASN A 51 -38.38 -8.87 -22.23
N THR A 52 -38.67 -9.14 -20.96
CA THR A 52 -39.82 -9.10 -20.05
C THR A 52 -39.19 -9.20 -18.65
N SER A 53 -39.69 -8.45 -17.66
CA SER A 53 -39.23 -8.53 -16.26
C SER A 53 -39.63 -9.88 -15.62
N PRO A 54 -38.95 -10.33 -14.56
CA PRO A 54 -39.43 -9.95 -13.23
C PRO A 54 -38.34 -9.60 -12.22
N ALA A 55 -38.76 -8.82 -11.23
CA ALA A 55 -38.02 -8.33 -10.07
C ALA A 55 -37.43 -9.42 -9.17
N PRO A 56 -36.44 -9.03 -8.33
CA PRO A 56 -36.39 -9.52 -6.96
C PRO A 56 -36.32 -8.37 -5.94
N THR A 57 -37.37 -8.33 -5.13
CA THR A 57 -37.42 -8.17 -3.66
C THR A 57 -36.33 -7.33 -2.94
N PRO A 58 -36.71 -6.31 -2.14
CA PRO A 58 -35.78 -5.63 -1.23
C PRO A 58 -35.51 -6.51 0.00
N SER A 59 -34.39 -7.23 0.01
CA SER A 59 -33.97 -7.98 1.19
C SER A 59 -33.25 -7.09 2.21
N GLN A 60 -33.91 -6.98 3.37
CA GLN A 60 -33.34 -6.90 4.71
C GLN A 60 -32.54 -5.63 5.07
N GLN A 61 -33.23 -4.73 5.75
CA GLN A 61 -32.63 -3.69 6.60
C GLN A 61 -31.72 -4.36 7.64
N PHE A 62 -30.41 -4.09 7.57
CA PHE A 62 -29.48 -4.48 8.64
C PHE A 62 -29.72 -3.58 9.86
N LYS A 63 -30.46 -4.07 10.85
CA LYS A 63 -30.45 -3.49 12.20
C LYS A 63 -29.19 -3.97 12.94
N LEU A 64 -28.08 -3.27 12.73
CA LEU A 64 -26.85 -3.48 13.51
C LEU A 64 -26.62 -2.28 14.44
N HIS A 65 -27.46 -2.16 15.47
CA HIS A 65 -27.17 -1.30 16.62
C HIS A 65 -27.07 -2.21 17.85
N LEU A 66 -25.90 -2.80 18.07
CA LEU A 66 -25.53 -3.22 19.41
C LEU A 66 -24.96 -1.98 20.13
N PRO A 67 -25.46 -1.63 21.32
CA PRO A 67 -24.82 -0.58 22.10
C PRO A 67 -23.43 -1.03 22.52
N THR A 68 -22.42 -0.24 22.17
CA THR A 68 -21.06 -0.41 22.68
C THR A 68 -21.08 -0.16 24.19
N VAL A 69 -20.89 -1.21 24.99
CA VAL A 69 -20.69 -1.07 26.43
C VAL A 69 -19.23 -0.69 26.64
N ASN A 70 -18.96 0.56 27.03
CA ASN A 70 -17.60 1.00 27.40
C ASN A 70 -17.22 0.36 28.75
N PRO A 71 -16.19 -0.50 28.82
CA PRO A 71 -15.72 -1.07 30.07
C PRO A 71 -14.70 -0.11 30.69
N ILE A 72 -15.12 1.10 31.06
CA ILE A 72 -14.27 2.01 31.84
C ILE A 72 -15.04 2.39 33.08
N GLN A 73 -14.60 1.87 34.23
CA GLN A 73 -15.11 2.27 35.52
C GLN A 73 -14.68 3.72 35.77
N THR A 74 -15.65 4.63 35.77
CA THR A 74 -15.47 6.03 36.13
C THR A 74 -15.36 6.15 37.63
N ASN A 75 -14.12 6.18 38.13
CA ASN A 75 -13.80 6.61 39.48
C ASN A 75 -13.03 7.92 39.35
N GLU A 76 -13.70 9.03 39.69
CA GLU A 76 -13.19 10.39 39.62
C GLU A 76 -12.11 10.61 40.69
N THR A 77 -10.90 11.09 40.34
CA THR A 77 -10.36 12.46 40.59
C THR A 77 -8.81 12.36 40.77
N PRO A 78 -8.02 13.45 40.83
CA PRO A 78 -7.52 14.21 39.67
C PRO A 78 -5.99 14.52 39.73
N LYS A 79 -5.39 14.90 38.59
CA LYS A 79 -4.07 15.59 38.47
C LYS A 79 -2.82 14.81 38.91
N ASP A 80 -2.50 13.68 38.29
CA ASP A 80 -1.10 13.21 38.20
C ASP A 80 -0.82 12.31 36.97
N GLU A 81 -1.71 12.30 35.97
CA GLU A 81 -1.60 11.36 34.84
C GLU A 81 -0.78 11.90 33.65
N GLN A 82 -0.40 13.17 33.66
CA GLN A 82 0.27 13.78 32.51
C GLN A 82 1.79 13.57 32.50
N LYS A 83 2.37 12.97 33.56
CA LYS A 83 3.81 12.69 33.63
C LYS A 83 4.19 11.22 33.42
N LEU A 84 3.23 10.31 33.32
CA LEU A 84 3.48 8.88 33.08
C LEU A 84 3.30 8.43 31.62
N LYS A 85 2.69 9.24 30.75
CA LYS A 85 2.54 8.88 29.32
C LYS A 85 3.81 9.07 28.48
N ASP A 86 4.76 9.89 28.92
CA ASP A 86 6.00 10.14 28.17
C ASP A 86 7.11 9.13 28.45
N GLN A 87 7.06 8.38 29.56
CA GLN A 87 8.16 7.49 29.94
C GLN A 87 8.07 6.07 29.33
N ASN A 88 6.90 5.65 28.86
CA ASN A 88 6.69 4.33 28.24
C ASN A 88 6.62 4.34 26.70
N ASN A 89 6.68 5.52 26.06
CA ASN A 89 6.55 5.65 24.60
C ASN A 89 7.84 5.42 23.76
N PRO A 90 9.08 5.73 24.20
CA PRO A 90 10.23 5.67 23.28
C PRO A 90 10.57 4.24 22.83
N LYS A 91 10.24 3.22 23.64
CA LYS A 91 10.51 1.81 23.32
C LYS A 91 9.56 1.26 22.24
N ILE A 92 8.33 1.75 22.18
CA ILE A 92 7.34 1.31 21.18
C ILE A 92 7.68 1.93 19.83
N GLU A 93 8.02 3.22 19.80
CA GLU A 93 8.41 3.90 18.56
C GLU A 93 9.67 3.30 17.93
N TRP A 94 10.68 2.97 18.75
CA TRP A 94 11.90 2.33 18.27
C TRP A 94 11.62 0.95 17.65
N ALA A 95 10.80 0.12 18.31
CA ALA A 95 10.42 -1.19 17.78
C ALA A 95 9.64 -1.11 16.46
N VAL A 96 8.81 -0.07 16.28
CA VAL A 96 8.06 0.14 15.02
C VAL A 96 9.01 0.58 13.90
N ARG A 97 9.97 1.48 14.19
CA ARG A 97 10.97 1.90 13.20
C ARG A 97 11.83 0.73 12.76
N ASP A 98 12.36 -0.05 13.69
CA ASP A 98 13.16 -1.23 13.40
C ASP A 98 12.41 -2.25 12.53
N PHE A 99 11.11 -2.46 12.78
CA PHE A 99 10.29 -3.34 11.97
C PHE A 99 10.07 -2.80 10.54
N MET A 100 9.90 -1.48 10.38
CA MET A 100 9.76 -0.87 9.05
C MET A 100 11.08 -0.91 8.27
N ASP A 101 12.21 -0.69 8.95
CA ASP A 101 13.53 -0.81 8.37
C ASP A 101 13.79 -2.26 7.95
N GLN A 102 13.47 -3.23 8.81
CA GLN A 102 13.53 -4.66 8.46
C GLN A 102 12.67 -4.97 7.23
N LYS A 103 11.43 -4.46 7.17
CA LYS A 103 10.54 -4.69 6.05
C LYS A 103 11.10 -4.10 4.74
N ARG A 104 11.71 -2.91 4.82
CA ARG A 104 12.37 -2.26 3.69
C ARG A 104 13.56 -3.10 3.21
N GLU A 105 14.38 -3.55 4.14
CA GLU A 105 15.55 -4.37 3.86
C GLU A 105 15.19 -5.72 3.23
N ILE A 106 14.19 -6.41 3.79
CA ILE A 106 13.62 -7.63 3.20
C ILE A 106 13.10 -7.36 1.78
N HIS A 107 12.52 -6.18 1.54
CA HIS A 107 12.01 -5.82 0.23
C HIS A 107 13.14 -5.59 -0.77
N GLU A 108 14.16 -4.81 -0.41
CA GLU A 108 15.33 -4.53 -1.25
C GLU A 108 16.08 -5.83 -1.58
N THR A 109 16.40 -6.64 -0.57
CA THR A 109 17.06 -7.94 -0.77
C THR A 109 16.23 -8.89 -1.63
N ALA A 110 14.89 -8.89 -1.49
CA ALA A 110 14.04 -9.72 -2.33
C ALA A 110 14.01 -9.28 -3.81
N LEU A 111 14.21 -8.00 -4.08
CA LEU A 111 14.35 -7.50 -5.46
C LEU A 111 15.72 -7.88 -6.03
N GLU A 112 16.79 -7.73 -5.25
CA GLU A 112 18.15 -8.07 -5.67
C GLU A 112 18.29 -9.56 -6.03
N ASN A 113 17.72 -10.44 -5.21
CA ASN A 113 17.78 -11.88 -5.45
C ASN A 113 17.01 -12.33 -6.70
N CYS A 114 16.01 -11.56 -7.13
CA CYS A 114 15.17 -11.84 -8.31
C CYS A 114 15.44 -10.85 -9.45
N ALA A 115 16.61 -10.20 -9.47
CA ALA A 115 16.95 -9.15 -10.43
C ALA A 115 17.13 -9.70 -11.86
N ASP A 116 17.52 -10.97 -11.99
CA ASP A 116 17.58 -11.72 -13.24
C ASP A 116 16.21 -11.83 -13.91
N LEU A 117 15.19 -12.28 -13.16
CA LEU A 117 13.82 -12.36 -13.67
C LEU A 117 13.23 -10.97 -13.99
N HIS A 118 13.69 -9.94 -13.28
CA HIS A 118 13.32 -8.56 -13.58
C HIS A 118 13.92 -8.10 -14.92
N GLU A 119 15.17 -8.47 -15.22
CA GLU A 119 15.80 -8.24 -16.53
C GLU A 119 15.07 -8.98 -17.65
N GLU A 120 14.67 -10.24 -17.43
CA GLU A 120 13.87 -11.00 -18.41
C GLU A 120 12.54 -10.33 -18.72
N LEU A 121 11.84 -9.83 -17.69
CA LEU A 121 10.60 -9.08 -17.86
C LEU A 121 10.82 -7.83 -18.72
N PHE A 122 11.88 -7.06 -18.43
CA PHE A 122 12.21 -5.89 -19.25
C PHE A 122 12.60 -6.24 -20.68
N THR A 123 13.32 -7.34 -20.85
CA THR A 123 13.73 -7.86 -22.16
C THR A 123 12.50 -8.24 -22.97
N CYS A 124 11.49 -8.87 -22.37
CA CYS A 124 10.21 -9.14 -23.04
C CYS A 124 9.51 -7.86 -23.51
N PHE A 125 9.50 -6.79 -22.70
CA PHE A 125 8.92 -5.52 -23.13
C PHE A 125 9.68 -4.85 -24.28
N LYS A 126 11.01 -4.99 -24.32
CA LYS A 126 11.85 -4.40 -25.37
C LYS A 126 11.81 -5.24 -26.65
N ASP A 127 12.20 -6.51 -26.54
CA ASP A 127 12.55 -7.37 -27.67
C ASP A 127 11.58 -8.56 -27.86
N GLY A 128 10.56 -8.68 -27.00
CA GLY A 128 9.60 -9.79 -27.05
C GLY A 128 8.70 -9.83 -28.29
N SER A 129 8.09 -10.99 -28.51
CA SER A 129 7.13 -11.21 -29.60
C SER A 129 5.94 -10.25 -29.50
N TRP A 130 5.28 -9.98 -30.62
CA TRP A 130 4.07 -9.17 -30.62
C TRP A 130 2.96 -9.79 -29.75
N TRP A 131 2.86 -11.12 -29.72
CA TRP A 131 1.91 -11.82 -28.84
C TRP A 131 2.24 -11.63 -27.35
N ASP A 132 3.52 -11.68 -26.98
CA ASP A 132 3.94 -11.50 -25.58
C ASP A 132 3.72 -10.05 -25.13
N LYS A 133 4.00 -9.09 -26.01
CA LYS A 133 3.69 -7.67 -25.80
C LYS A 133 2.18 -7.43 -25.68
N ALA A 134 1.35 -8.09 -26.48
CA ALA A 134 -0.10 -8.00 -26.38
C ALA A 134 -0.63 -8.53 -25.04
N LYS A 135 0.04 -9.54 -24.46
CA LYS A 135 -0.23 -10.06 -23.12
C LYS A 135 0.52 -9.33 -22.00
N MET A 136 1.22 -8.23 -22.30
CA MET A 136 2.03 -7.48 -21.32
C MET A 136 3.05 -8.35 -20.56
N CYS A 137 3.68 -9.30 -21.26
CA CYS A 137 4.72 -10.17 -20.70
C CYS A 137 4.26 -10.91 -19.43
N GLU A 138 3.03 -11.41 -19.44
CA GLU A 138 2.38 -11.99 -18.25
C GLU A 138 3.15 -13.17 -17.65
N ASP A 139 3.75 -14.01 -18.48
CA ASP A 139 4.51 -15.18 -18.04
C ASP A 139 5.78 -14.77 -17.27
N GLN A 140 6.57 -13.85 -17.83
CA GLN A 140 7.78 -13.32 -17.19
C GLN A 140 7.40 -12.55 -15.91
N LYS A 141 6.31 -11.78 -15.96
CA LYS A 141 5.78 -11.06 -14.80
C LYS A 141 5.40 -12.04 -13.68
N GLN A 142 4.73 -13.13 -13.99
CA GLN A 142 4.33 -14.14 -13.00
C GLN A 142 5.53 -14.82 -12.35
N ARG A 143 6.58 -15.12 -13.14
CA ARG A 143 7.84 -15.69 -12.62
C ARG A 143 8.51 -14.74 -11.63
N PHE A 144 8.66 -13.47 -12.01
CA PHE A 144 9.21 -12.43 -11.13
C PHE A 144 8.44 -12.33 -9.81
N TRP A 145 7.10 -12.23 -9.85
CA TRP A 145 6.30 -12.13 -8.63
C TRP A 145 6.37 -13.40 -7.78
N THR A 146 6.45 -14.57 -8.41
CA THR A 146 6.60 -15.84 -7.70
C THR A 146 7.92 -15.88 -6.93
N CYS A 147 9.04 -15.54 -7.57
CA CYS A 147 10.35 -15.42 -6.91
C CYS A 147 10.28 -14.40 -5.77
N TYR A 148 9.78 -13.19 -6.05
CA TYR A 148 9.69 -12.11 -5.08
C TYR A 148 8.87 -12.49 -3.82
N HIS A 149 7.73 -13.15 -4.01
CA HIS A 149 6.89 -13.57 -2.89
C HIS A 149 7.51 -14.72 -2.07
N GLN A 150 8.13 -15.71 -2.73
CA GLN A 150 8.84 -16.79 -2.04
C GLN A 150 10.02 -16.23 -1.24
N GLN A 151 10.79 -15.33 -1.85
CA GLN A 151 11.94 -14.68 -1.24
C GLN A 151 11.54 -13.87 0.00
N LYS A 152 10.47 -13.06 -0.09
CA LYS A 152 9.93 -12.32 1.05
C LYS A 152 9.41 -13.23 2.15
N LYS A 153 8.76 -14.33 1.80
CA LYS A 153 8.27 -15.30 2.78
C LYS A 153 9.43 -15.94 3.53
N PHE A 154 10.49 -16.32 2.83
CA PHE A 154 11.69 -16.89 3.42
C PHE A 154 12.42 -15.89 4.34
N LEU A 155 12.72 -14.69 3.83
CA LEU A 155 13.45 -13.66 4.60
C LEU A 155 12.70 -13.24 5.87
N LYS A 156 11.36 -13.19 5.82
CA LYS A 156 10.53 -12.98 7.01
C LYS A 156 10.59 -14.15 7.99
N ALA A 157 10.58 -15.38 7.49
CA ALA A 157 10.61 -16.58 8.35
C ALA A 157 11.92 -16.73 9.11
N VAL A 158 13.04 -16.32 8.50
CA VAL A 158 14.37 -16.36 9.13
C VAL A 158 14.72 -15.09 9.94
N ASN A 159 13.76 -14.18 10.10
CA ASN A 159 13.94 -12.89 10.78
C ASN A 159 15.14 -12.08 10.25
N TYR A 160 15.37 -12.10 8.93
CA TYR A 160 16.48 -11.37 8.30
C TYR A 160 16.46 -9.89 8.69
N LYS A 161 17.61 -9.36 9.14
CA LYS A 161 17.80 -7.98 9.64
C LYS A 161 16.79 -7.56 10.72
N GLY A 162 16.20 -8.51 11.43
CA GLY A 162 15.30 -8.25 12.55
C GLY A 162 16.05 -8.03 13.86
N ALA A 163 15.34 -7.48 14.86
CA ALA A 163 15.88 -7.22 16.18
C ALA A 163 16.50 -8.50 16.79
N GLY A 164 17.78 -8.42 17.17
CA GLY A 164 18.52 -9.52 17.80
C GLY A 164 19.27 -10.46 16.85
N THR A 165 19.28 -10.18 15.54
CA THR A 165 20.00 -11.00 14.55
C THR A 165 21.42 -10.48 14.35
N THR A 166 22.42 -11.35 14.38
CA THR A 166 23.81 -10.96 14.14
C THR A 166 24.08 -10.73 12.64
N PRO A 167 25.08 -9.91 12.27
CA PRO A 167 25.45 -9.71 10.87
C PRO A 167 25.83 -11.02 10.16
N GLU A 168 26.53 -11.92 10.85
CA GLU A 168 26.95 -13.22 10.29
C GLU A 168 25.74 -14.12 10.00
N GLU A 169 24.75 -14.16 10.88
CA GLU A 169 23.49 -14.89 10.63
C GLU A 169 22.72 -14.29 9.44
N ASN A 170 22.73 -12.97 9.29
CA ASN A 170 22.10 -12.31 8.14
C ASN A 170 22.77 -12.72 6.83
N ASP A 171 24.10 -12.78 6.78
CA ASP A 171 24.85 -13.22 5.59
C ASP A 171 24.58 -14.69 5.25
N ILE A 172 24.55 -15.56 6.27
CA ILE A 172 24.19 -16.98 6.10
C ILE A 172 22.76 -17.10 5.57
N ASN A 173 21.82 -16.34 6.11
CA ASN A 173 20.43 -16.34 5.68
C ASN A 173 20.29 -15.80 4.25
N LEU A 174 21.05 -14.77 3.89
CA LEU A 174 21.10 -14.21 2.54
C LEU A 174 21.62 -15.26 1.54
N TYR A 175 22.67 -16.00 1.89
CA TYR A 175 23.19 -17.07 1.05
C TYR A 175 22.19 -18.22 0.85
N LYS A 176 21.47 -18.61 1.92
CA LYS A 176 20.37 -19.60 1.82
C LYS A 176 19.25 -19.10 0.92
N ALA A 177 18.91 -17.82 1.03
CA ALA A 177 17.91 -17.15 0.21
C ALA A 177 18.23 -17.27 -1.29
N MET A 178 19.47 -16.98 -1.71
CA MET A 178 19.88 -17.08 -3.11
C MET A 178 19.79 -18.51 -3.68
N ARG A 179 19.92 -19.53 -2.83
CA ARG A 179 19.80 -20.95 -3.22
C ARG A 179 18.36 -21.46 -3.32
N LEU A 180 17.41 -20.75 -2.72
CA LEU A 180 15.99 -21.13 -2.74
C LEU A 180 15.25 -20.64 -3.98
N ARG A 181 15.96 -19.96 -4.88
CA ARG A 181 15.38 -19.57 -6.16
C ARG A 181 14.89 -20.84 -6.86
N PRO A 182 13.64 -20.90 -7.31
CA PRO A 182 13.20 -22.00 -8.13
C PRO A 182 14.13 -22.02 -9.34
N GLU A 183 15.03 -22.99 -9.42
CA GLU A 183 15.76 -23.25 -10.65
C GLU A 183 14.70 -23.38 -11.74
N ASP A 184 14.94 -22.65 -12.83
CA ASP A 184 14.02 -22.50 -13.94
C ASP A 184 13.40 -23.86 -14.26
N ALA A 185 12.12 -24.02 -13.94
CA ALA A 185 11.33 -25.20 -14.28
C ALA A 185 11.09 -25.28 -15.80
N GLU A 186 12.00 -24.74 -16.61
CA GLU A 186 11.87 -24.56 -18.05
C GLU A 186 13.22 -24.81 -18.76
N LYS A 187 13.88 -25.90 -18.36
CA LYS A 187 14.81 -26.60 -19.24
C LYS A 187 14.18 -27.91 -19.70
N SER A 188 12.96 -27.84 -20.24
CA SER A 188 12.34 -28.95 -20.98
C SER A 188 11.07 -28.49 -21.68
N GLU A 189 11.19 -27.94 -22.88
CA GLU A 189 10.42 -28.36 -24.07
C GLU A 189 11.05 -27.78 -25.35
#